data_AF-A0A7S3P9U3-F1
#
_entry.id   AF-A0A7S3P9U3-F1
#
_cell.length_a   1.000
_cell.length_b   1.000
_cell.length_c   1.000
_cell.angle_alpha   90.00
_cell.angle_beta   90.00
_cell.angle_gamma   90.00
#
_symmetry.space_group_name_H-M   'P 1'
#
loop_
_entity.id
_entity.type
_entity.pdbx_description
1 polymer ?
#
loop_
_entity_poly.entity_id
_entity_poly.type
_entity_poly.pdbx_seq_one_letter_code
_entity_poly.pdbx_strand_id
1 'polypeptide(L)'
;NDKLAALLYPNICSNYTDSYAAFGYVDQVDSFGWLQKQSIRVIGALAMYMAASRVKKRMNITNEKEALDKVLVEIEDALQSKDFLSGRSEPSLGDLAVYGALRSIEGLPAHDRILNGNAERPLRLWYDRTKAKVMG
;
A
#
# COMPACT_ATOMS: atom_id res chain seq x y z
N ASN A 1 12.13 -6.95 -1.84
CA ASN A 1 11.67 -5.75 -1.08
C ASN A 1 11.39 -4.56 -1.98
N ASP A 2 12.32 -4.12 -2.83
CA ASP A 2 12.12 -2.95 -3.70
C ASP A 2 10.92 -3.07 -4.65
N LYS A 3 10.63 -4.28 -5.14
CA LYS A 3 9.46 -4.53 -6.00
C LYS A 3 8.12 -4.27 -5.33
N LEU A 4 7.95 -4.68 -4.06
CA LEU A 4 6.69 -4.46 -3.33
C LEU A 4 6.46 -2.97 -3.09
N ALA A 5 7.46 -2.27 -2.53
CA ALA A 5 7.36 -0.85 -2.26
C ALA A 5 7.06 -0.03 -3.53
N ALA A 6 7.69 -0.39 -4.65
CA ALA A 6 7.45 0.25 -5.94
C ALA A 6 6.02 0.01 -6.49
N LEU A 7 5.39 -1.12 -6.14
CA LEU A 7 4.01 -1.47 -6.54
C LEU A 7 2.93 -0.84 -5.66
N LEU A 8 3.25 -0.47 -4.42
CA LEU A 8 2.29 0.14 -3.50
C LEU A 8 1.86 1.53 -3.99
N TYR A 9 2.79 2.38 -4.43
CA TYR A 9 2.47 3.75 -4.86
C TYR A 9 1.43 3.79 -6.01
N PRO A 10 1.60 3.03 -7.10
CA PRO A 10 0.58 2.92 -8.14
C PRO A 10 -0.77 2.39 -7.64
N ASN A 11 -0.79 1.47 -6.68
CA ASN A 11 -2.04 0.90 -6.16
C ASN A 11 -2.80 1.90 -5.28
N ILE A 12 -2.10 2.68 -4.45
CA ILE A 12 -2.69 3.74 -3.61
C ILE A 12 -3.24 4.89 -4.47
N CYS A 13 -2.51 5.24 -5.54
CA CYS A 13 -2.82 6.38 -6.40
C CYS A 13 -3.55 5.96 -7.69
N SER A 14 -4.03 4.72 -7.78
CA SER A 14 -4.63 4.16 -9.00
C SER A 14 -5.97 4.79 -9.35
N ASN A 15 -6.69 5.26 -8.34
CA ASN A 15 -8.03 5.81 -8.48
C ASN A 15 -8.05 7.32 -8.21
N TYR A 16 -8.67 8.08 -9.13
CA TYR A 16 -8.86 9.52 -8.99
C TYR A 16 -9.64 9.87 -7.72
N THR A 17 -10.63 9.05 -7.36
CA THR A 17 -11.47 9.23 -6.17
C THR A 17 -10.68 9.10 -4.88
N ASP A 18 -9.76 8.14 -4.80
CA ASP A 18 -8.92 7.92 -3.62
C ASP A 18 -7.90 9.06 -3.46
N SER A 19 -7.34 9.54 -4.58
CA SER A 19 -6.45 10.71 -4.57
C SER A 19 -7.19 11.97 -4.15
N TYR A 20 -8.41 12.18 -4.64
CA TYR A 20 -9.26 13.31 -4.24
C TYR A 20 -9.65 13.26 -2.75
N ALA A 21 -9.96 12.07 -2.24
CA ALA A 21 -10.23 11.84 -0.82
C ALA A 21 -8.99 12.07 0.05
N ALA A 22 -7.80 11.68 -0.42
CA ALA A 22 -6.54 11.93 0.27
C ALA A 22 -6.24 13.43 0.44
N PHE A 23 -6.73 14.30 -0.46
CA PHE A 23 -6.69 15.76 -0.29
C PHE A 23 -7.81 16.33 0.58
N GLY A 24 -8.66 15.50 1.20
CA GLY A 24 -9.72 15.96 2.10
C GLY A 24 -9.21 16.75 3.31
N TYR A 25 -7.95 16.55 3.72
CA TYR A 25 -7.32 17.36 4.79
C TYR A 25 -7.29 18.86 4.45
N VAL A 26 -7.28 19.22 3.17
CA VAL A 26 -7.25 20.62 2.71
C VAL A 26 -8.51 21.37 3.16
N ASP A 27 -9.63 20.67 3.39
CA ASP A 27 -10.84 21.28 3.93
C ASP A 27 -10.65 21.82 5.35
N GLN A 28 -9.75 21.22 6.14
CA GLN A 28 -9.44 21.59 7.52
C GLN A 28 -8.39 22.70 7.63
N VAL A 29 -7.86 23.20 6.50
CA VAL A 29 -6.88 24.30 6.50
C VAL A 29 -7.61 25.63 6.52
N ASP A 30 -7.57 26.35 7.63
CA ASP A 30 -8.29 27.63 7.78
C ASP A 30 -7.74 28.76 6.90
N SER A 31 -6.49 28.65 6.47
CA SER A 31 -5.80 29.66 5.64
C SER A 31 -6.24 29.68 4.17
N PHE A 32 -7.03 28.70 3.72
CA PHE A 32 -7.48 28.60 2.31
C PHE A 32 -8.96 28.90 2.15
N GLY A 33 -9.29 29.76 1.18
CA GLY A 33 -10.68 29.98 0.78
C GLY A 33 -11.29 28.75 0.09
N TRP A 34 -12.62 28.68 0.02
CA TRP A 34 -13.34 27.53 -0.57
C TRP A 34 -12.85 27.18 -1.99
N LEU A 35 -12.67 28.18 -2.87
CA LEU A 35 -12.17 27.96 -4.23
C LEU A 35 -10.75 27.38 -4.24
N GLN A 36 -9.85 27.89 -3.40
CA GLN A 36 -8.48 27.39 -3.29
C GLN A 36 -8.47 25.94 -2.84
N LYS A 37 -9.31 25.58 -1.86
CA LYS A 37 -9.45 24.20 -1.37
C LYS A 37 -9.89 23.26 -2.48
N GLN A 38 -10.91 23.62 -3.26
CA GLN A 38 -11.37 22.81 -4.39
C GLN A 38 -10.30 22.68 -5.49
N SER A 39 -9.62 23.77 -5.84
CA SER A 39 -8.53 23.75 -6.84
C SER A 39 -7.37 22.85 -6.40
N ILE A 40 -6.96 22.91 -5.14
CA ILE A 40 -5.88 22.05 -4.60
C ILE A 40 -6.27 20.58 -4.67
N ARG A 41 -7.51 20.22 -4.32
CA ARG A 41 -7.99 18.83 -4.38
C ARG A 41 -7.99 18.30 -5.81
N VAL A 42 -8.45 19.08 -6.78
CA VAL A 42 -8.48 18.69 -8.20
C VAL A 42 -7.08 18.59 -8.79
N ILE A 43 -6.25 19.63 -8.63
CA ILE A 43 -4.88 19.66 -9.18
C ILE A 43 -4.00 18.59 -8.52
N GLY A 44 -4.11 18.44 -7.20
CA GLY A 44 -3.41 17.42 -6.44
C GLY A 44 -3.80 16.01 -6.93
N ALA A 45 -5.08 15.72 -7.08
CA ALA A 45 -5.55 14.42 -7.55
C ALA A 45 -5.03 14.12 -8.97
N LEU A 46 -5.02 15.11 -9.87
CA LEU A 46 -4.47 14.96 -11.22
C LEU A 46 -2.96 14.71 -11.19
N ALA A 47 -2.21 15.45 -10.37
CA ALA A 47 -0.77 15.28 -10.23
C ALA A 47 -0.42 13.88 -9.71
N MET A 48 -1.16 13.37 -8.72
CA MET A 48 -1.01 12.01 -8.20
C MET A 48 -1.31 10.95 -9.27
N TYR A 49 -2.38 11.12 -10.04
CA TYR A 49 -2.73 10.22 -11.13
C TYR A 49 -1.63 10.18 -12.21
N MET A 50 -1.07 11.34 -12.58
CA MET A 50 0.04 11.43 -13.54
C MET A 50 1.31 10.78 -12.99
N ALA A 51 1.63 10.99 -11.71
CA ALA A 51 2.76 10.36 -11.06
C ALA A 51 2.61 8.84 -11.01
N ALA A 52 1.43 8.33 -10.66
CA ALA A 52 1.10 6.91 -10.70
C ALA A 52 1.27 6.33 -12.12
N SER A 53 0.74 7.02 -13.14
CA SER A 53 0.89 6.63 -14.54
C SER A 53 2.36 6.58 -14.99
N ARG A 54 3.19 7.52 -14.53
CA ARG A 54 4.62 7.54 -14.83
C ARG A 54 5.38 6.40 -14.16
N VAL A 55 5.00 6.02 -12.93
CA VAL A 55 5.56 4.85 -12.25
C VAL A 55 5.15 3.57 -12.97
N LYS A 56 3.87 3.41 -13.34
CA LYS A 56 3.37 2.26 -14.13
C LYS A 56 4.14 2.09 -15.43
N LYS A 57 4.34 3.18 -16.18
CA LYS A 57 5.11 3.15 -17.44
C LYS A 57 6.57 2.75 -17.22
N ARG A 58 7.24 3.25 -16.17
CA ARG A 58 8.64 2.88 -15.86
C ARG A 58 8.79 1.41 -15.47
N MET A 59 7.80 0.85 -14.79
CA MET A 59 7.81 -0.53 -14.34
C MET A 59 7.21 -1.52 -15.35
N ASN A 60 6.77 -1.04 -16.53
CA ASN A 60 6.09 -1.81 -17.56
C ASN A 60 4.87 -2.58 -17.02
N ILE A 61 4.08 -1.92 -16.16
CA ILE A 61 2.89 -2.50 -15.53
C ILE A 61 1.65 -2.05 -16.30
N THR A 62 0.93 -3.03 -16.85
CA THR A 62 -0.34 -2.81 -17.55
C THR A 62 -1.52 -2.79 -16.56
N ASN A 63 -1.47 -3.61 -15.50
CA ASN A 63 -2.49 -3.70 -14.46
C ASN A 63 -1.82 -3.71 -13.08
N GLU A 64 -1.91 -2.59 -12.36
CA GLU A 64 -1.29 -2.42 -11.05
C GLU A 64 -1.84 -3.37 -9.98
N LYS A 65 -3.14 -3.71 -10.06
CA LYS A 65 -3.77 -4.60 -9.09
C LYS A 65 -3.25 -6.02 -9.26
N GLU A 66 -3.22 -6.49 -10.51
CA GLU A 66 -2.70 -7.81 -10.87
C GLU A 66 -1.20 -7.95 -10.59
N ALA A 67 -0.41 -6.91 -10.88
CA ALA A 67 1.01 -6.91 -10.58
C ALA A 67 1.29 -6.98 -9.07
N LEU A 68 0.49 -6.26 -8.26
CA LEU A 68 0.57 -6.36 -6.81
C LEU A 68 0.12 -7.74 -6.33
N ASP A 69 -1.03 -8.25 -6.82
CA ASP A 69 -1.56 -9.55 -6.42
C ASP A 69 -0.56 -10.67 -6.71
N LYS A 70 0.15 -10.62 -7.84
CA LYS A 70 1.22 -11.57 -8.17
C LYS A 70 2.34 -11.55 -7.12
N VAL A 71 2.81 -10.36 -6.72
CA VAL A 71 3.86 -10.25 -5.70
C VAL A 71 3.36 -10.71 -4.32
N LEU A 72 2.08 -10.49 -4.00
CA LEU A 72 1.50 -10.99 -2.77
C LEU A 72 1.43 -12.53 -2.76
N VAL A 73 1.04 -13.14 -3.88
CA VAL A 73 1.07 -14.60 -4.04
C VAL A 73 2.49 -15.13 -3.90
N GLU A 74 3.49 -14.49 -4.52
CA GLU A 74 4.91 -14.89 -4.36
C GLU A 74 5.37 -14.81 -2.88
N ILE A 75 4.89 -13.83 -2.12
CA ILE A 75 5.17 -13.70 -0.68
C ILE A 75 4.48 -14.83 0.12
N GLU A 76 3.24 -15.15 -0.21
CA GLU A 76 2.51 -16.27 0.41
C GLU A 76 3.15 -17.62 0.11
N ASP A 77 3.56 -17.84 -1.13
CA ASP A 77 4.28 -19.03 -1.56
C ASP A 77 5.66 -19.12 -0.90
N ALA A 78 6.30 -18.00 -0.59
CA ALA A 78 7.56 -17.97 0.16
C ALA A 78 7.36 -18.25 1.67
N LEU A 79 6.22 -17.84 2.22
CA LEU A 79 5.82 -18.13 3.60
C LEU A 79 5.58 -19.62 3.79
N GLN A 80 4.84 -20.28 2.88
CA GLN A 80 4.46 -21.69 3.05
C GLN A 80 3.91 -21.94 4.47
N SER A 81 4.54 -22.85 5.23
CA SER A 81 4.23 -23.17 6.63
C SER A 81 5.11 -22.43 7.65
N LYS A 82 5.87 -21.41 7.23
CA LYS A 82 6.78 -20.65 8.11
C LYS A 82 6.03 -19.50 8.78
N ASP A 83 6.45 -19.17 10.00
CA ASP A 83 5.89 -18.03 10.73
C ASP A 83 6.31 -16.69 10.13
N PHE A 84 7.54 -16.61 9.61
CA PHE A 84 8.18 -15.43 9.01
C PHE A 84 8.87 -15.78 7.68
N LEU A 85 9.05 -14.81 6.78
CA LEU A 85 9.71 -14.99 5.47
C LEU A 85 11.14 -15.51 5.61
N SER A 86 11.82 -15.14 6.68
CA SER A 86 13.15 -15.65 7.01
C SER A 86 13.18 -17.12 7.46
N GLY A 87 12.03 -17.70 7.81
CA GLY A 87 11.93 -19.04 8.40
C GLY A 87 12.41 -19.15 9.86
N ARG A 88 12.70 -18.02 10.51
CA ARG A 88 13.12 -17.97 11.92
C ARG A 88 11.93 -17.84 12.85
N SER A 89 12.15 -17.95 14.16
CA SER A 89 11.15 -17.67 15.20
C SER A 89 10.87 -16.19 15.44
N GLU A 90 11.65 -15.30 14.82
CA GLU A 90 11.54 -13.85 14.92
C GLU A 90 11.61 -13.18 13.54
N PRO A 91 10.95 -12.02 13.36
CA PRO A 91 10.95 -11.30 12.09
C PRO A 91 12.35 -10.81 11.75
N SER A 92 12.79 -11.07 10.52
CA SER A 92 14.05 -10.55 10.00
C SER A 92 13.90 -9.10 9.51
N LEU A 93 15.02 -8.45 9.16
CA LEU A 93 14.99 -7.15 8.49
C LEU A 93 14.16 -7.19 7.19
N GLY A 94 14.15 -8.33 6.50
CA GLY A 94 13.31 -8.54 5.32
C GLY A 94 11.82 -8.51 5.65
N ASP A 95 11.43 -9.21 6.71
CA ASP A 95 10.06 -9.21 7.23
C ASP A 95 9.65 -7.79 7.65
N LEU A 96 10.52 -7.08 8.39
CA LEU A 96 10.27 -5.71 8.85
C LEU A 96 10.13 -4.72 7.69
N ALA A 97 10.90 -4.88 6.62
CA ALA A 97 10.79 -4.02 5.44
C ALA A 97 9.45 -4.22 4.71
N VAL A 98 9.02 -5.48 4.52
CA VAL A 98 7.72 -5.80 3.91
C VAL A 98 6.58 -5.33 4.81
N TYR A 99 6.68 -5.59 6.12
CA TYR A 99 5.70 -5.18 7.12
C TYR A 99 5.58 -3.66 7.16
N GLY A 100 6.69 -2.93 7.22
CA GLY A 100 6.71 -1.46 7.22
C GLY A 100 6.09 -0.86 5.96
N ALA A 101 6.34 -1.47 4.79
CA ALA A 101 5.73 -1.05 3.54
C ALA A 101 4.21 -1.24 3.53
N LEU A 102 3.69 -2.36 4.04
CA LEU A 102 2.25 -2.58 4.17
C LEU A 102 1.63 -1.71 5.27
N ARG A 103 2.35 -1.51 6.38
CA ARG A 103 1.90 -0.68 7.50
C ARG A 103 1.77 0.79 7.12
N SER A 104 2.62 1.31 6.23
CA SER A 104 2.58 2.71 5.81
C SER A 104 1.33 3.12 5.05
N ILE A 105 0.56 2.14 4.57
CA ILE A 105 -0.68 2.34 3.84
C ILE A 105 -1.92 1.98 4.65
N GLU A 106 -1.77 1.71 5.96
CA GLU A 106 -2.91 1.39 6.83
C GLU A 106 -3.95 2.52 6.80
N GLY A 107 -5.23 2.13 6.73
CA GLY A 107 -6.36 3.05 6.63
C GLY A 107 -6.69 3.47 5.19
N LEU A 108 -5.92 3.02 4.20
CA LEU A 108 -6.22 3.22 2.78
C LEU A 108 -6.92 1.98 2.20
N PRO A 109 -7.80 2.15 1.19
CA PRO A 109 -8.51 1.02 0.56
C PRO A 109 -7.58 -0.09 0.03
N ALA A 110 -6.37 0.28 -0.38
CA ALA A 110 -5.35 -0.68 -0.82
C ALA A 110 -4.93 -1.64 0.31
N HIS A 111 -4.79 -1.16 1.53
CA HIS A 111 -4.43 -1.98 2.69
C HIS A 111 -5.54 -2.97 3.04
N ASP A 112 -6.78 -2.48 3.07
CA ASP A 112 -7.95 -3.31 3.29
C ASP A 112 -8.08 -4.40 2.22
N ARG A 113 -7.86 -4.06 0.94
CA ARG A 113 -7.87 -5.03 -0.15
C ARG A 113 -6.81 -6.14 0.04
N ILE A 114 -5.62 -5.76 0.50
CA ILE A 114 -4.51 -6.70 0.70
C ILE A 114 -4.79 -7.65 1.87
N LEU A 115 -5.32 -7.14 2.99
CA LEU A 115 -5.40 -7.88 4.25
C LEU A 115 -6.80 -8.40 4.64
N ASN A 116 -7.87 -7.90 4.04
CA ASN A 116 -9.26 -8.28 4.40
C ASN A 116 -9.90 -9.26 3.41
N GLY A 117 -9.19 -9.70 2.37
CA GLY A 117 -9.73 -10.64 1.37
C GLY A 117 -10.01 -12.05 1.91
N ASN A 118 -9.31 -12.49 2.96
CA ASN A 118 -9.56 -13.74 3.71
C ASN A 118 -8.73 -13.73 5.01
N ALA A 119 -9.38 -13.93 6.17
CA ALA A 119 -8.73 -13.91 7.48
C ALA A 119 -7.69 -15.04 7.68
N GLU A 120 -7.81 -16.14 6.96
CA GLU A 120 -6.91 -17.30 7.03
C GLU A 120 -5.75 -17.24 6.03
N ARG A 121 -5.63 -16.17 5.24
CA ARG A 121 -4.51 -16.04 4.29
C ARG A 121 -3.17 -16.06 5.04
N PRO A 122 -2.16 -16.81 4.54
CA PRO A 122 -0.82 -16.83 5.14
C PRO A 122 -0.24 -15.43 5.33
N LEU A 123 -0.47 -14.53 4.38
CA LEU A 123 -0.04 -13.14 4.46
C LEU A 123 -0.67 -12.40 5.66
N ARG A 124 -1.96 -12.61 5.92
CA ARG A 124 -2.65 -11.96 7.05
C ARG A 124 -2.10 -12.45 8.38
N LEU A 125 -1.98 -13.77 8.53
CA LEU A 125 -1.44 -14.38 9.74
C LEU A 125 0.01 -13.92 10.00
N TRP A 126 0.84 -13.88 8.95
CA TRP A 126 2.19 -13.34 9.01
C TRP A 126 2.22 -11.86 9.42
N TYR A 127 1.34 -11.03 8.85
CA TYR A 127 1.24 -9.61 9.18
C TYR A 127 0.87 -9.41 10.65
N ASP A 128 -0.11 -10.16 11.16
CA ASP A 128 -0.56 -10.06 12.55
C ASP A 128 0.53 -10.55 13.53
N ARG A 129 1.23 -11.64 13.22
CA ARG A 129 2.41 -12.11 14.00
C ARG A 129 3.53 -11.07 14.02
N THR A 130 3.84 -10.47 12.87
CA THR A 130 4.89 -9.44 12.77
C THR A 130 4.49 -8.19 13.55
N LYS A 131 3.23 -7.76 13.45
CA LYS A 131 2.68 -6.64 14.24
C LYS A 131 2.82 -6.89 15.73
N ALA A 132 2.46 -8.09 16.20
CA ALA A 132 2.56 -8.44 17.62
C ALA A 132 4.01 -8.41 18.14
N LYS A 133 5.00 -8.76 17.31
CA LYS A 133 6.43 -8.72 17.69
C LYS A 133 7.04 -7.32 17.65
N VAL A 134 6.49 -6.41 16.84
CA VAL A 134 6.99 -5.04 16.69
C VAL A 134 6.31 -4.07 17.66
N MET A 135 5.04 -4.30 17.99
CA MET A 135 4.23 -3.41 18.83
C MET A 135 3.95 -3.94 20.24
N GLY A 136 4.27 -5.21 20.51
CA GLY A 136 4.21 -5.81 21.85
C GLY A 136 5.54 -5.63 22.58
#